data_AF-A0A7S3GV39-F1
#
_entry.id   AF-A0A7S3GV39-F1
#
_cell.length_a   1.000
_cell.length_b   1.000
_cell.length_c   1.000
_cell.angle_alpha   90.00
_cell.angle_beta   90.00
_cell.angle_gamma   90.00
#
_symmetry.space_group_name_H-M   'P 1'
#
loop_
_entity.id
_entity.type
_entity.pdbx_description
1 polymer ?
#
loop_
_entity_poly.entity_id
_entity_poly.type
_entity_poly.pdbx_seq_one_letter_code
_entity_poly.pdbx_strand_id
1 'polypeptide(L)'
;VLILLAYEVSSIFLVIRWMLSASDRKSGLAYLLNGVLFTVSFILLRVLGALPQLWAMVFAMPWAADPSDFAILWWMPAGSSFLILPHLLNFFWGTQVVKGALALLRRGDSSREEKSDVLRQVSSASLSSRLL
;
A
#
# COMPACT_ATOMS: atom_id res chain seq x y z
N VAL A 1 -18.37 -2.38 11.88
CA VAL A 1 -18.49 -3.64 11.11
C VAL A 1 -17.96 -3.49 9.68
N LEU A 2 -18.49 -2.56 8.85
CA LEU A 2 -18.03 -2.35 7.47
C LEU A 2 -16.52 -2.07 7.33
N ILE A 3 -15.92 -1.35 8.28
CA ILE A 3 -14.49 -1.00 8.27
C ILE A 3 -13.59 -2.16 8.73
N LEU A 4 -14.04 -2.99 9.69
CA LEU A 4 -13.34 -4.23 10.03
C LEU A 4 -13.31 -5.17 8.82
N LEU A 5 -14.39 -5.17 8.03
CA LEU A 5 -14.47 -5.90 6.77
C LEU A 5 -13.49 -5.33 5.72
N ALA A 6 -13.35 -4.01 5.60
CA ALA A 6 -12.38 -3.38 4.70
C ALA A 6 -10.92 -3.71 5.07
N TYR A 7 -10.64 -3.86 6.38
CA TYR A 7 -9.35 -4.34 6.87
C TYR A 7 -9.05 -5.77 6.44
N GLU A 8 -10.05 -6.65 6.50
CA GLU A 8 -9.97 -8.04 6.02
C GLU A 8 -9.74 -8.12 4.50
N VAL A 9 -10.42 -7.28 3.72
CA VAL A 9 -10.22 -7.25 2.25
C VAL A 9 -8.77 -6.92 1.88
N SER A 10 -8.15 -5.96 2.59
CA SER A 10 -6.73 -5.64 2.39
C SER A 10 -5.80 -6.79 2.79
N SER A 11 -6.19 -7.59 3.78
CA SER A 11 -5.46 -8.77 4.24
C SER A 11 -5.53 -9.93 3.24
N ILE A 12 -6.65 -10.09 2.52
CA ILE A 12 -6.78 -11.09 1.44
C ILE A 12 -5.73 -10.84 0.35
N PHE A 13 -5.49 -9.58 -0.03
CA PHE A 13 -4.46 -9.24 -1.01
C PHE A 13 -3.02 -9.51 -0.51
N LEU A 14 -2.76 -9.39 0.80
CA LEU A 14 -1.48 -9.81 1.40
C LEU A 14 -1.28 -11.33 1.30
N VAL A 15 -2.32 -12.10 1.59
CA VAL A 15 -2.28 -13.58 1.51
C VAL A 15 -2.07 -14.04 0.07
N ILE A 16 -2.76 -13.43 -0.89
CA ILE A 16 -2.59 -13.74 -2.32
C ILE A 16 -1.15 -13.41 -2.77
N ARG A 17 -0.60 -12.26 -2.37
CA ARG A 17 0.79 -11.90 -2.67
C ARG A 17 1.78 -12.89 -2.05
N TRP A 18 1.52 -13.35 -0.83
CA TRP A 18 2.34 -14.36 -0.15
C TRP A 18 2.28 -15.71 -0.86
N MET A 19 1.09 -16.16 -1.27
CA MET A 19 0.92 -17.41 -2.04
C MET A 19 1.60 -17.35 -3.41
N LEU A 20 1.54 -16.20 -4.10
CA LEU A 20 2.27 -16.00 -5.35
C LEU A 20 3.80 -15.97 -5.14
N SER A 21 4.27 -15.38 -4.04
CA SER A 21 5.70 -15.39 -3.69
C SER A 21 6.20 -16.79 -3.31
N ALA A 22 5.36 -17.60 -2.66
CA ALA A 22 5.66 -18.98 -2.29
C ALA A 22 5.65 -19.94 -3.49
N SER A 23 4.92 -19.60 -4.56
CA SER A 23 4.83 -20.40 -5.79
C SER A 23 5.98 -20.16 -6.79
N ASP A 24 7.02 -19.41 -6.39
CA ASP A 24 8.24 -19.05 -7.15
C ASP A 24 8.04 -18.47 -8.57
N ARG A 25 6.81 -18.09 -8.93
CA ARG A 25 6.47 -17.35 -10.15
C ARG A 25 6.69 -15.84 -9.93
N LYS A 26 7.94 -15.47 -9.67
CA LYS A 26 8.35 -14.08 -9.35
C LYS A 26 8.50 -13.15 -10.56
N SER A 27 8.28 -13.61 -11.79
CA SER A 27 8.64 -12.89 -13.02
C SER A 27 7.47 -12.52 -13.96
N GLY A 28 6.22 -12.70 -13.54
CA GLY A 28 5.05 -12.43 -14.40
C GLY A 28 4.46 -11.03 -14.23
N LEU A 29 3.90 -10.47 -15.32
CA LEU A 29 3.08 -9.24 -15.31
C LEU A 29 1.95 -9.31 -14.26
N ALA A 30 1.45 -10.51 -13.96
CA ALA A 30 0.49 -10.79 -12.89
C ALA A 30 1.01 -10.49 -11.47
N TYR A 31 2.31 -10.67 -11.19
CA TYR A 31 2.91 -10.34 -9.90
C TYR A 31 2.98 -8.82 -9.70
N LEU A 32 3.32 -8.08 -10.76
CA LEU A 32 3.33 -6.62 -10.76
C LEU A 32 1.92 -6.07 -10.62
N LEU A 33 0.95 -6.59 -11.39
CA LEU A 33 -0.45 -6.18 -11.32
C LEU A 33 -1.05 -6.42 -9.91
N ASN A 34 -0.78 -7.57 -9.29
CA ASN A 34 -1.19 -7.85 -7.92
C ASN A 34 -0.53 -6.92 -6.91
N GLY A 35 0.75 -6.60 -7.12
CA GLY A 35 1.45 -5.60 -6.31
C GLY A 35 0.77 -4.23 -6.39
N VAL A 36 0.45 -3.76 -7.60
CA VAL A 36 -0.25 -2.48 -7.82
C VAL A 36 -1.66 -2.51 -7.23
N LEU A 37 -2.45 -3.57 -7.48
CA LEU A 37 -3.77 -3.73 -6.88
C LEU A 37 -3.72 -3.68 -5.36
N PHE A 38 -2.77 -4.40 -4.75
CA PHE A 38 -2.55 -4.33 -3.31
C PHE A 38 -2.23 -2.89 -2.85
N THR A 39 -1.33 -2.21 -3.55
CA THR A 39 -0.89 -0.84 -3.22
C THR A 39 -2.07 0.14 -3.25
N VAL A 40 -2.87 0.08 -4.33
CA VAL A 40 -4.07 0.91 -4.51
C VAL A 40 -5.12 0.59 -3.46
N SER A 41 -5.40 -0.70 -3.23
CA SER A 41 -6.37 -1.15 -2.23
C SER A 41 -5.98 -0.71 -0.83
N PHE A 42 -4.69 -0.82 -0.48
CA PHE A 42 -4.17 -0.41 0.82
C PHE A 42 -4.30 1.09 1.05
N ILE A 43 -3.96 1.92 0.06
CA ILE A 43 -4.07 3.39 0.17
C ILE A 43 -5.54 3.81 0.27
N LEU A 44 -6.41 3.30 -0.61
CA LEU A 44 -7.82 3.68 -0.61
C LEU A 44 -8.52 3.24 0.68
N LEU A 45 -8.35 1.99 1.10
CA LEU A 45 -9.11 1.45 2.21
C LEU A 45 -8.49 1.79 3.57
N ARG A 46 -7.16 1.72 3.72
CA ARG A 46 -6.50 1.89 5.03
C ARG A 46 -5.96 3.29 5.28
N VAL A 47 -5.54 4.01 4.25
CA VAL A 47 -5.01 5.38 4.42
C VAL A 47 -6.14 6.40 4.30
N LEU A 48 -6.86 6.40 3.18
CA LEU A 48 -7.98 7.33 2.98
C LEU A 48 -9.19 6.96 3.84
N GLY A 49 -9.51 5.67 3.98
CA GLY A 49 -10.60 5.22 4.85
C GLY A 49 -10.39 5.53 6.34
N ALA A 50 -9.14 5.67 6.79
CA ALA A 50 -8.84 6.04 8.18
C ALA A 50 -9.10 7.53 8.47
N LEU A 51 -9.09 8.42 7.48
CA LEU A 51 -9.34 9.85 7.66
C LEU A 51 -10.74 10.18 8.22
N PRO A 52 -11.86 9.72 7.60
CA PRO A 52 -13.19 9.97 8.14
C PRO A 52 -13.39 9.29 9.49
N GLN A 53 -12.70 8.17 9.76
CA GLN A 53 -12.75 7.48 11.05
C GLN A 53 -12.02 8.27 12.14
N LEU A 54 -10.82 8.78 11.88
CA LEU A 54 -10.10 9.65 12.82
C LEU A 54 -10.90 10.91 13.10
N TRP A 55 -11.52 11.48 12.06
CA TRP A 55 -12.43 12.61 12.21
C TRP A 55 -13.62 12.25 13.11
N ALA A 56 -14.31 11.14 12.84
CA ALA A 56 -15.42 10.68 13.68
C ALA A 56 -14.99 10.35 15.12
N MET A 57 -13.77 9.85 15.34
CA MET A 57 -13.24 9.56 16.67
C MET A 57 -12.96 10.83 17.48
N VAL A 58 -12.47 11.91 16.86
CA VAL A 58 -12.28 13.20 17.53
C VAL A 58 -13.60 13.76 18.08
N PHE A 59 -14.71 13.51 17.39
CA PHE A 59 -16.06 13.92 17.83
C PHE A 59 -16.81 12.85 18.64
N ALA A 60 -16.26 11.65 18.79
CA ALA A 60 -16.88 10.60 19.58
C ALA A 60 -16.55 10.76 21.08
N MET A 61 -17.51 10.41 21.94
CA MET A 61 -17.26 10.26 23.37
C MET A 61 -16.28 9.08 23.55
N PRO A 62 -15.18 9.20 24.32
CA PRO A 62 -15.01 10.03 25.54
C PRO A 62 -14.14 11.29 25.38
N TRP A 63 -13.71 11.68 24.18
CA TRP A 63 -12.84 12.86 24.00
C TRP A 63 -13.60 14.18 23.90
N ALA A 64 -14.84 14.14 23.43
CA ALA A 64 -15.72 15.29 23.31
C ALA A 64 -16.75 15.41 24.46
N ALA A 65 -16.77 14.46 25.40
CA ALA A 65 -17.73 14.43 26.51
C ALA A 65 -17.18 15.18 27.73
N ASP A 66 -18.04 15.95 28.39
CA ASP A 66 -17.73 16.52 29.69
C ASP A 66 -17.72 15.37 30.74
N PRO A 67 -16.65 15.21 31.54
CA PRO A 67 -16.56 14.15 32.56
C PRO A 67 -17.65 14.23 33.62
N SER A 68 -18.36 15.35 33.72
CA SER A 68 -19.42 15.59 34.71
C SER A 68 -20.78 15.01 34.30
N ASP A 69 -21.07 14.88 32.99
CA ASP A 69 -22.39 14.45 32.49
C ASP A 69 -22.52 12.93 32.36
N PHE A 70 -21.40 12.23 32.25
CA PHE A 70 -21.34 10.78 32.09
C PHE A 70 -20.34 10.25 33.11
N ALA A 71 -20.66 9.15 33.80
CA ALA A 71 -19.76 8.49 34.76
C ALA A 71 -18.53 7.85 34.08
N ILE A 72 -17.77 8.65 33.34
CA ILE A 72 -16.59 8.28 32.58
C ILE A 72 -15.46 8.12 33.57
N LEU A 73 -14.91 6.91 33.64
CA LEU A 73 -13.72 6.65 34.46
C LEU A 73 -12.56 7.52 33.96
N TRP A 74 -11.82 8.14 34.87
CA TRP A 74 -10.74 9.08 34.55
C TRP A 74 -9.64 8.50 33.61
N TRP A 75 -9.47 7.18 33.59
CA TRP A 75 -8.51 6.48 32.71
C TRP A 75 -9.06 6.17 31.32
N MET A 76 -10.36 6.29 31.11
CA MET A 76 -11.06 5.89 29.88
C MET A 76 -10.66 6.71 28.64
N PRO A 77 -10.42 8.04 28.73
CA PRO A 77 -9.86 8.81 27.62
C PRO A 77 -8.45 8.34 27.23
N ALA A 78 -7.61 8.02 28.23
CA ALA A 78 -6.25 7.53 28.02
C ALA A 78 -6.24 6.13 27.38
N GLY A 79 -7.14 5.24 27.81
CA GLY A 79 -7.34 3.93 27.17
C GLY A 79 -7.84 4.06 25.73
N SER A 80 -8.70 5.04 25.45
CA SER A 80 -9.22 5.30 24.11
C SER A 80 -8.14 5.80 23.15
N SER A 81 -7.10 6.49 23.64
CA SER A 81 -5.94 6.89 22.83
C SER A 81 -5.20 5.69 22.23
N PHE A 82 -5.30 4.50 22.82
CA PHE A 82 -4.71 3.28 22.27
C PHE A 82 -5.35 2.87 20.93
N LEU A 83 -6.59 3.30 20.66
CA LEU A 83 -7.27 3.07 19.38
C LEU A 83 -6.65 3.87 18.22
N ILE A 84 -5.86 4.90 18.49
CA ILE A 84 -5.14 5.68 17.48
C ILE A 84 -3.92 4.90 16.95
N LEU A 85 -3.33 4.06 17.79
CA LEU A 85 -2.10 3.32 17.52
C LEU A 85 -2.16 2.45 16.24
N PRO A 86 -3.22 1.65 16.00
CA PRO A 86 -3.36 0.92 14.74
C PRO A 86 -3.47 1.86 13.52
N HIS A 87 -4.08 3.04 13.64
CA HIS A 87 -4.14 3.99 12.51
C HIS A 87 -2.77 4.57 12.17
N LEU A 88 -1.98 4.94 13.18
CA LEU A 88 -0.60 5.38 12.99
C LEU A 88 0.25 4.30 12.33
N LEU A 89 0.09 3.05 12.77
CA LEU A 89 0.79 1.92 12.18
C LEU A 89 0.40 1.73 10.71
N ASN A 90 -0.88 1.85 10.36
CA ASN A 90 -1.31 1.75 8.96
C ASN A 90 -0.80 2.91 8.11
N PHE A 91 -0.68 4.12 8.67
CA PHE A 91 -0.07 5.26 7.99
C PHE A 91 1.43 5.02 7.73
N PHE A 92 2.16 4.53 8.74
CA PHE A 92 3.56 4.13 8.63
C PHE A 92 3.75 3.09 7.52
N TRP A 93 2.96 2.02 7.53
CA TRP A 93 3.01 0.99 6.48
C TRP A 93 2.62 1.54 5.11
N GLY A 94 1.67 2.49 5.05
CA GLY A 94 1.33 3.20 3.83
C GLY A 94 2.55 3.87 3.20
N THR A 95 3.39 4.53 3.99
CA THR A 95 4.62 5.14 3.46
C THR A 95 5.61 4.11 2.91
N GLN A 96 5.72 2.93 3.54
CA GLN A 96 6.58 1.85 3.07
C GLN A 96 6.05 1.24 1.76
N VAL A 97 4.74 1.06 1.66
CA VAL A 97 4.06 0.56 0.46
C VAL A 97 4.23 1.53 -0.71
N VAL A 98 4.08 2.84 -0.47
CA VAL A 98 4.33 3.88 -1.49
C VAL A 98 5.80 3.90 -1.91
N LYS A 99 6.75 3.83 -0.97
CA LYS A 99 8.19 3.73 -1.30
C LYS A 99 8.50 2.49 -2.13
N GLY A 100 7.93 1.34 -1.78
CA GLY A 100 8.07 0.11 -2.56
C GLY A 100 7.50 0.24 -3.98
N ALA A 101 6.33 0.86 -4.13
CA ALA A 101 5.73 1.10 -5.44
C ALA A 101 6.56 2.08 -6.29
N LEU A 102 7.06 3.18 -5.70
CA LEU A 102 7.96 4.11 -6.37
C LEU A 102 9.28 3.47 -6.80
N ALA A 103 9.85 2.59 -5.98
CA ALA A 103 11.06 1.85 -6.33
C ALA A 103 10.84 0.92 -7.53
N LEU A 104 9.66 0.30 -7.64
CA LEU A 104 9.29 -0.52 -8.80
C LEU A 104 9.13 0.32 -10.07
N LEU A 105 8.51 1.49 -9.98
CA LEU A 105 8.38 2.40 -11.12
C LEU A 105 9.75 2.84 -11.64
N ARG A 106 10.66 3.24 -10.75
CA ARG A 106 12.03 3.65 -11.12
C ARG A 106 12.84 2.53 -11.79
N ARG A 107 12.66 1.27 -11.38
CA ARG A 107 13.32 0.13 -12.03
C ARG A 107 12.75 -0.19 -13.42
N GLY A 108 11.47 0.08 -13.65
CA GLY A 108 10.83 -0.16 -14.94
C GLY A 108 11.39 0.69 -16.08
N ASP A 109 11.80 1.92 -15.77
CA ASP A 109 12.39 2.85 -16.76
C ASP A 109 13.79 2.40 -17.19
N SER A 110 14.64 1.99 -16.23
CA SER A 110 16.01 1.53 -16.53
C SER A 110 16.04 0.29 -17.43
N SER A 111 15.14 -0.67 -17.21
CA SER A 111 15.08 -1.90 -18.03
C SER A 111 14.51 -1.66 -19.44
N ARG A 112 13.72 -0.59 -19.65
CA ARG A 112 13.25 -0.21 -21.00
C ARG A 112 14.33 0.46 -21.82
N GLU A 113 15.13 1.31 -21.18
CA GLU A 113 16.25 2.02 -21.79
C GLU A 113 17.32 1.05 -22.28
N GLU A 114 17.74 0.11 -21.41
CA GLU A 114 18.72 -0.95 -21.75
C GLU A 114 18.27 -1.81 -22.94
N LYS A 115 16.99 -2.21 -22.97
CA LYS A 115 16.44 -3.05 -24.05
C LYS A 115 16.36 -2.30 -25.38
N SER A 116 16.12 -1.00 -25.35
CA SER A 116 16.12 -0.12 -26.54
C SER A 116 17.52 0.03 -27.11
N ASP A 117 18.54 0.19 -26.25
CA ASP A 117 19.93 0.33 -26.69
C ASP A 117 20.50 -0.95 -27.31
N VAL A 118 20.17 -2.11 -26.74
CA VAL A 118 20.52 -3.42 -27.34
C VAL A 118 19.87 -3.58 -28.72
N LEU A 119 18.59 -3.22 -28.87
CA LEU A 119 17.91 -3.28 -30.17
C LEU A 119 18.53 -2.32 -31.20
N ARG A 120 18.95 -1.12 -30.78
CA ARG A 120 19.66 -0.17 -31.63
C ARG A 120 21.02 -0.71 -32.07
N GLN A 121 21.79 -1.34 -31.18
CA GLN A 121 23.07 -1.97 -31.52
C GLN A 121 22.92 -3.15 -32.49
N VAL A 122 21.92 -4.01 -32.30
CA VAL A 122 21.67 -5.14 -33.21
C VAL A 122 21.23 -4.63 -34.58
N SER A 123 20.36 -3.60 -34.62
CA SER A 123 19.93 -2.98 -35.88
C SER A 123 21.10 -2.31 -36.62
N SER A 124 22.02 -1.64 -35.93
CA SER A 124 23.18 -1.00 -36.57
C SER A 124 24.18 -2.04 -37.08
N ALA A 125 24.43 -3.11 -36.33
CA ALA A 125 25.28 -4.23 -36.77
C ALA A 125 24.71 -4.99 -37.98
N SER A 126 23.38 -5.17 -38.02
CA SER A 126 22.68 -5.78 -39.16
C SER A 126 22.74 -4.92 -40.43
N LEU A 127 22.83 -3.59 -40.32
CA LEU A 127 22.93 -2.69 -41.48
C LEU A 127 24.35 -2.68 -42.03
N SER A 128 25.36 -2.64 -41.16
CA SER A 128 26.77 -2.67 -41.57
C SER A 128 27.16 -3.97 -42.28
N SER A 129 26.56 -5.11 -41.90
CA SER A 129 26.82 -6.41 -42.54
C SER A 129 26.15 -6.60 -43.91
N ARG A 130 25.21 -5.74 -44.31
CA ARG A 130 24.53 -5.80 -45.63
C ARG A 130 25.18 -4.90 -46.68
N LEU A 131 26.12 -4.04 -46.29
CA LEU A 131 26.79 -3.06 -47.18
C LEU A 131 28.20 -3.52 -47.61
N LEU A 132 28.68 -4.66 -47.11
CA LEU A 132 29.91 -5.35 -47.52
C LEU A 132 29.55 -6.57 -48.37
#